data_AF-A0AAJ1PXJ9-F1
#
_entry.id   AF-A0AAJ1PXJ9-F1
#
_cell.length_a   1.000
_cell.length_b   1.000
_cell.length_c   1.000
_cell.angle_alpha   90.00
_cell.angle_beta   90.00
_cell.angle_gamma   90.00
#
_symmetry.space_group_name_H-M   'P 1'
#
loop_
_entity.id
_entity.type
_entity.pdbx_description
1 polymer ?
#
loop_
_entity_poly.entity_id
_entity_poly.type
_entity_poly.pdbx_seq_one_letter_code
_entity_poly.pdbx_strand_id
1 'polypeptide(L)'
;MSIQKQTEFLGIPLSTTLDDEAFLRTFEPENPALFVRKTLGVGWDLNVGALAVKLGLIRPDDSLGDLREYISPQVAKLLSAAPIAAAAAICVTATSLSRGRHLAARWDWRGRPRGFTRGVRATLPHAVVAIATAAAALRAKDEGADVTANARALGIQTMTALLLWAAATSKAGKTNPTVFAALAAYPLVSAGVLVTTVQHALKRVRQSLSENEEVGK
;
A
#
# COMPACT_ATOMS: atom_id res chain seq x y z
N MET A 1 -33.21 16.25 2.41
CA MET A 1 -32.83 14.83 2.21
C MET A 1 -31.92 14.78 0.99
N SER A 2 -30.60 14.84 1.19
CA SER A 2 -29.61 14.94 0.11
C SER A 2 -29.32 13.54 -0.42
N ILE A 3 -29.67 13.28 -1.68
CA ILE A 3 -29.36 12.03 -2.37
C ILE A 3 -27.90 12.12 -2.82
N GLN A 4 -27.00 11.46 -2.09
CA GLN A 4 -25.63 11.25 -2.55
C GLN A 4 -25.67 10.39 -3.82
N LYS A 5 -25.26 10.98 -4.94
CA LYS A 5 -25.24 10.33 -6.25
C LYS A 5 -24.10 9.31 -6.26
N GLN A 6 -24.43 8.04 -6.07
CA GLN A 6 -23.47 6.93 -6.20
C GLN A 6 -23.06 6.80 -7.66
N THR A 7 -21.75 6.84 -7.92
CA THR A 7 -21.20 6.63 -9.26
C THR A 7 -20.95 5.14 -9.45
N GLU A 8 -21.70 4.52 -10.35
CA GLU A 8 -21.53 3.10 -10.71
C GLU A 8 -20.71 2.96 -11.98
N PHE A 9 -19.80 1.99 -12.02
CA PHE A 9 -19.15 1.56 -13.26
C PHE A 9 -19.25 0.04 -13.36
N LEU A 10 -19.91 -0.44 -14.42
CA LEU A 10 -20.14 -1.87 -14.69
C LEU A 10 -20.86 -2.64 -13.56
N GLY A 11 -21.85 -2.01 -12.91
CA GLY A 11 -22.65 -2.63 -11.84
C GLY A 11 -21.91 -2.83 -10.51
N ILE A 12 -20.70 -2.29 -10.40
CA ILE A 12 -19.93 -2.27 -9.15
C ILE A 12 -20.00 -0.83 -8.62
N PRO A 13 -20.46 -0.63 -7.37
CA PRO A 13 -20.40 0.68 -6.75
C PRO A 13 -18.92 1.09 -6.64
N LEU A 14 -18.52 2.25 -7.19
CA LEU A 14 -17.13 2.70 -7.07
C LEU A 14 -16.73 2.95 -5.60
N SER A 15 -17.71 3.10 -4.70
CA SER A 15 -17.51 3.18 -3.25
C SER A 15 -17.02 1.87 -2.61
N THR A 16 -17.29 0.70 -3.19
CA THR A 16 -16.91 -0.60 -2.60
C THR A 16 -15.53 -1.11 -3.05
N THR A 17 -14.94 -0.52 -4.10
CA THR A 17 -13.60 -0.95 -4.56
C THR A 17 -12.45 -0.43 -3.70
N LEU A 18 -12.76 0.48 -2.78
CA LEU A 18 -11.84 1.13 -1.85
C LEU A 18 -12.35 0.99 -0.40
N ASP A 19 -12.93 -0.16 -0.01
CA ASP A 19 -13.28 -0.39 1.39
C ASP A 19 -12.02 -0.38 2.26
N ASP A 20 -11.87 0.69 3.06
CA ASP A 20 -10.88 0.76 4.13
C ASP A 20 -11.16 -0.32 5.19
N GLU A 21 -12.41 -0.73 5.35
CA GLU A 21 -12.85 -1.76 6.30
C GLU A 21 -12.32 -3.16 5.95
N ALA A 22 -12.18 -3.50 4.66
CA ALA A 22 -11.55 -4.74 4.22
C ALA A 22 -10.03 -4.77 4.52
N PHE A 23 -9.37 -3.61 4.49
CA PHE A 23 -7.96 -3.50 4.86
C PHE A 23 -7.76 -3.42 6.37
N LEU A 24 -8.67 -2.78 7.11
CA LEU A 24 -8.65 -2.81 8.59
C LEU A 24 -8.67 -4.25 9.11
N ARG A 25 -9.41 -5.16 8.45
CA ARG A 25 -9.35 -6.61 8.72
C ARG A 25 -8.04 -7.30 8.34
N THR A 26 -7.25 -6.70 7.45
CA THR A 26 -5.91 -7.19 7.09
C THR A 26 -4.91 -6.92 8.24
N PHE A 27 -5.24 -6.00 9.16
CA PHE A 27 -4.41 -5.69 10.33
C PHE A 27 -5.23 -5.81 11.63
N GLU A 28 -5.58 -7.04 11.98
CA GLU A 28 -6.23 -7.39 13.25
C GLU A 28 -5.25 -8.20 14.11
N PRO A 29 -4.38 -7.56 14.92
CA PRO A 29 -3.42 -8.27 15.76
C PRO A 29 -4.09 -9.19 16.79
N GLU A 30 -5.32 -8.85 17.22
CA GLU A 30 -6.12 -9.64 18.15
C GLU A 30 -6.61 -10.97 17.57
N ASN A 31 -6.79 -11.03 16.25
CA ASN A 31 -7.30 -12.22 15.56
C ASN A 31 -6.13 -13.15 15.22
N PRO A 32 -6.00 -14.34 15.84
CA PRO A 32 -4.84 -15.21 15.65
C PRO A 32 -4.81 -15.91 14.28
N ALA A 33 -5.89 -15.82 13.49
CA ALA A 33 -5.97 -16.44 12.18
C ALA A 33 -5.09 -15.68 11.18
N LEU A 34 -4.09 -16.36 10.63
CA LEU A 34 -3.24 -15.82 9.56
C LEU A 34 -4.02 -15.61 8.26
N PHE A 35 -4.99 -16.48 7.98
CA PHE A 35 -5.80 -16.41 6.77
C PHE A 35 -7.23 -16.08 7.16
N VAL A 36 -7.71 -14.89 6.75
CA VAL A 36 -9.07 -14.42 6.99
C VAL A 36 -9.82 -14.50 5.67
N ARG A 37 -11.08 -14.95 5.69
CA ARG A 37 -11.87 -15.02 4.45
C ARG A 37 -12.16 -13.63 3.92
N LYS A 38 -12.04 -13.47 2.61
CA LYS A 38 -12.50 -12.26 1.91
C LYS A 38 -14.00 -12.07 2.11
N THR A 39 -14.40 -10.87 2.54
CA THR A 39 -15.83 -10.51 2.64
C THR A 39 -16.48 -10.38 1.25
N LEU A 40 -15.68 -10.01 0.23
CA LEU A 40 -16.11 -9.92 -1.16
C LEU A 40 -15.19 -10.79 -2.05
N GLY A 41 -15.75 -11.88 -2.58
CA GLY A 41 -15.07 -12.79 -3.51
C GLY A 41 -14.63 -14.13 -2.90
N VAL A 42 -13.93 -14.94 -3.71
CA VAL A 42 -13.39 -16.24 -3.32
C VAL A 42 -11.90 -16.09 -3.01
N GLY A 43 -11.49 -16.42 -1.78
CA GLY A 43 -10.09 -16.43 -1.38
C GLY A 43 -9.86 -16.11 0.09
N TRP A 44 -8.58 -16.01 0.44
CA TRP A 44 -8.10 -15.67 1.77
C TRP A 44 -7.25 -14.39 1.69
N ASP A 45 -7.44 -13.50 2.65
CA ASP A 45 -6.51 -12.40 2.94
C ASP A 45 -5.56 -12.82 4.06
N LEU A 46 -4.33 -12.32 3.99
CA LEU A 46 -3.32 -12.54 5.02
C LEU A 46 -3.49 -11.49 6.11
N ASN A 47 -3.84 -11.89 7.33
CA ASN A 47 -3.82 -11.02 8.48
C ASN A 47 -2.37 -10.71 8.87
N VAL A 48 -1.91 -9.52 8.49
CA VAL A 48 -0.58 -9.01 8.75
C VAL A 48 -0.38 -8.76 10.25
N GLY A 49 -1.42 -8.36 10.98
CA GLY A 49 -1.39 -8.21 12.43
C GLY A 49 -1.02 -9.52 13.11
N ALA A 50 -1.77 -10.60 12.79
CA ALA A 50 -1.49 -11.95 13.30
C ALA A 50 -0.08 -12.44 12.94
N LEU A 51 0.39 -12.15 11.73
CA LEU A 51 1.74 -12.50 11.31
C LEU A 51 2.81 -11.75 12.12
N ALA A 52 2.63 -10.45 12.33
CA ALA A 52 3.53 -9.63 13.13
C ALA A 52 3.57 -10.07 14.60
N VAL A 53 2.42 -10.47 15.17
CA VAL A 53 2.35 -11.09 16.50
C VAL A 53 3.14 -12.40 16.55
N LYS A 54 2.95 -13.31 15.57
CA LYS A 54 3.70 -14.57 15.49
C LYS A 54 5.20 -14.37 15.30
N LEU A 55 5.62 -13.28 14.67
CA LEU A 55 7.03 -12.89 14.52
C LEU A 55 7.58 -12.15 15.74
N GLY A 56 6.77 -11.90 16.78
CA GLY A 56 7.17 -11.19 17.99
C GLY A 56 7.40 -9.69 17.80
N LEU A 57 6.87 -9.11 16.72
CA LEU A 57 7.10 -7.70 16.36
C LEU A 57 6.14 -6.75 17.07
N ILE A 58 4.93 -7.21 17.40
CA ILE A 58 3.85 -6.49 18.10
C ILE A 58 3.11 -7.47 19.02
N ARG A 59 2.35 -6.97 19.99
CA ARG A 59 1.47 -7.77 20.85
C ARG A 59 0.06 -7.83 20.27
N PRO A 60 -0.76 -8.84 20.63
CA PRO A 60 -2.13 -8.96 20.13
C PRO A 60 -3.03 -7.78 20.55
N ASP A 61 -2.73 -7.12 21.67
CA ASP A 61 -3.42 -5.93 22.19
C ASP A 61 -2.96 -4.61 21.54
N ASP A 62 -1.95 -4.63 20.66
CA ASP A 62 -1.42 -3.42 20.01
C ASP A 62 -2.25 -3.04 18.77
N SER A 63 -3.50 -2.64 18.99
CA SER A 63 -4.40 -2.20 17.90
C SER A 63 -3.97 -0.83 17.34
N LEU A 64 -4.10 -0.65 16.02
CA LEU A 64 -3.73 0.62 15.38
C LEU A 64 -4.67 1.77 15.77
N GLY A 65 -5.93 1.46 16.11
CA GLY A 65 -6.92 2.44 16.56
C GLY A 65 -6.50 3.09 17.87
N ASP A 66 -6.10 2.27 18.86
CA ASP A 66 -5.71 2.74 20.19
C ASP A 66 -4.37 3.48 20.18
N LEU A 67 -3.44 3.05 19.32
CA LEU A 67 -2.12 3.66 19.21
C LEU A 67 -2.11 4.95 18.38
N ARG A 68 -3.22 5.31 17.75
CA ARG A 68 -3.32 6.46 16.84
C ARG A 68 -2.93 7.78 17.51
N GLU A 69 -3.29 7.96 18.78
CA GLU A 69 -2.99 9.16 19.56
C GLU A 69 -1.50 9.32 19.88
N TYR A 70 -0.75 8.21 19.87
CA TYR A 70 0.69 8.20 20.15
C TYR A 70 1.55 8.31 18.90
N ILE A 71 0.95 8.33 17.70
CA ILE A 71 1.65 8.57 16.44
C ILE A 71 2.15 10.01 16.42
N SER A 72 3.46 10.19 16.20
CA SER A 72 4.02 11.52 16.16
C SER A 72 3.46 12.35 14.99
N PRO A 73 3.22 13.66 15.17
CA PRO A 73 2.78 14.54 14.08
C PRO A 73 3.76 14.53 12.90
N GLN A 74 5.05 14.37 13.17
CA GLN A 74 6.07 14.25 12.13
C GLN A 74 5.91 12.98 11.29
N VAL A 75 5.69 11.82 11.92
CA VAL A 75 5.48 10.54 11.21
C VAL A 75 4.17 10.57 10.44
N ALA A 76 3.08 11.07 11.04
CA ALA A 76 1.80 11.23 10.34
C ALA A 76 1.94 12.14 9.11
N LYS A 77 2.61 13.30 9.26
CA LYS A 77 2.87 14.22 8.14
C LYS A 77 3.69 13.56 7.04
N LEU A 78 4.78 12.88 7.39
CA LEU A 78 5.64 12.20 6.42
C LEU A 78 4.87 11.10 5.68
N LEU A 79 4.10 10.30 6.42
CA LEU A 79 3.31 9.21 5.86
C LEU A 79 2.23 9.72 4.92
N SER A 80 1.56 10.83 5.26
CA SER A 80 0.55 11.46 4.39
C SER A 80 1.14 12.09 3.11
N ALA A 81 2.40 12.53 3.14
CA ALA A 81 3.07 13.11 1.99
C ALA A 81 3.71 12.04 1.08
N ALA A 82 4.03 10.87 1.62
CA ALA A 82 4.79 9.84 0.93
C ALA A 82 4.07 9.31 -0.34
N PRO A 83 2.76 9.02 -0.36
CA PRO A 83 2.08 8.60 -1.58
C PRO A 83 2.08 9.66 -2.68
N ILE A 84 2.03 10.95 -2.32
CA ILE A 84 2.09 12.05 -3.29
C ILE A 84 3.46 12.11 -3.95
N ALA A 85 4.52 12.06 -3.13
CA ALA A 85 5.90 12.08 -3.61
C ALA A 85 6.20 10.86 -4.49
N ALA A 86 5.76 9.68 -4.08
CA ALA A 86 5.91 8.44 -4.86
C ALA A 86 5.14 8.49 -6.18
N ALA A 87 3.90 9.00 -6.18
CA ALA A 87 3.13 9.19 -7.42
C ALA A 87 3.84 10.14 -8.39
N ALA A 88 4.35 11.27 -7.89
CA ALA A 88 5.09 12.23 -8.70
C ALA A 88 6.33 11.57 -9.33
N ALA A 89 7.12 10.83 -8.55
CA ALA A 89 8.30 10.12 -9.04
C ALA A 89 7.97 9.08 -10.13
N ILE A 90 6.88 8.32 -9.94
CA ILE A 90 6.40 7.35 -10.93
C ILE A 90 5.96 8.06 -12.21
N CYS A 91 5.20 9.15 -12.12
CA CYS A 91 4.74 9.93 -13.27
C CYS A 91 5.91 10.55 -14.06
N VAL A 92 6.92 11.09 -13.37
CA VAL A 92 8.13 11.62 -14.02
C VAL A 92 8.87 10.51 -14.77
N THR A 93 9.04 9.36 -14.12
CA THR A 93 9.72 8.19 -14.72
C THR A 93 8.92 7.63 -15.90
N ALA A 94 7.61 7.50 -15.76
CA ALA A 94 6.68 7.05 -16.79
C ALA A 94 6.71 7.98 -18.01
N THR A 95 6.76 9.29 -17.79
CA THR A 95 6.85 10.30 -18.86
C THR A 95 8.19 10.21 -19.57
N SER A 96 9.30 10.09 -18.83
CA SER A 96 10.64 9.93 -19.39
C SER A 96 10.74 8.68 -20.27
N LEU A 97 10.24 7.54 -19.78
CA LEU A 97 10.24 6.27 -20.50
C LEU A 97 9.24 6.22 -21.66
N SER A 98 8.23 7.10 -21.68
CA SER A 98 7.21 7.12 -22.74
C SER A 98 7.74 7.60 -24.08
N ARG A 99 8.80 8.42 -24.09
CA ARG A 99 9.33 9.09 -25.28
C ARG A 99 10.22 8.17 -26.11
N GLY A 100 9.76 7.81 -27.31
CA GLY A 100 10.57 7.14 -28.34
C GLY A 100 11.04 5.71 -28.01
N ARG A 101 10.64 5.14 -26.88
CA ARG A 101 11.04 3.78 -26.46
C ARG A 101 9.93 2.78 -26.70
N HIS A 102 10.31 1.56 -27.03
CA HIS A 102 9.44 0.40 -26.91
C HIS A 102 9.78 -0.31 -25.60
N LEU A 103 8.76 -0.52 -24.76
CA LEU A 103 8.90 -1.14 -23.44
C LEU A 103 8.29 -2.53 -23.46
N ALA A 104 8.83 -3.40 -22.61
CA ALA A 104 8.28 -4.73 -22.44
C ALA A 104 6.84 -4.66 -21.94
N ALA A 105 5.99 -5.51 -22.51
CA ALA A 105 4.59 -5.63 -22.16
C ALA A 105 4.14 -7.08 -22.33
N ARG A 106 3.00 -7.43 -21.72
CA ARG A 106 2.38 -8.76 -21.78
C ARG A 106 3.36 -9.84 -21.32
N TRP A 107 3.49 -10.03 -20.01
CA TRP A 107 4.37 -11.06 -19.47
C TRP A 107 3.70 -12.44 -19.48
N ASP A 108 4.50 -13.49 -19.65
CA ASP A 108 4.08 -14.86 -19.36
C ASP A 108 4.20 -15.18 -17.86
N TRP A 109 3.74 -16.37 -17.48
CA TRP A 109 3.81 -16.84 -16.09
C TRP A 109 5.24 -17.03 -15.56
N ARG A 110 6.24 -17.12 -16.45
CA ARG A 110 7.66 -17.21 -16.10
C ARG A 110 8.33 -15.83 -16.02
N GLY A 111 7.57 -14.74 -16.12
CA GLY A 111 8.10 -13.37 -16.08
C GLY A 111 8.87 -12.97 -17.33
N ARG A 112 8.63 -13.60 -18.48
CA ARG A 112 9.24 -13.23 -19.78
C ARG A 112 8.29 -12.32 -20.55
N PRO A 113 8.78 -11.24 -21.18
CA PRO A 113 7.94 -10.38 -22.01
C PRO A 113 7.56 -11.09 -23.32
N ARG A 114 6.25 -11.18 -23.62
CA ARG A 114 5.72 -11.72 -24.89
C ARG A 114 5.71 -10.68 -26.01
N GLY A 115 5.93 -9.40 -25.70
CA GLY A 115 6.08 -8.39 -26.72
C GLY A 115 6.54 -7.05 -26.17
N PHE A 116 6.74 -6.11 -27.08
CA PHE A 116 7.13 -4.74 -26.77
C PHE A 116 6.11 -3.79 -27.40
N THR A 117 5.70 -2.78 -26.65
CA THR A 117 4.73 -1.77 -27.11
C THR A 117 5.30 -0.38 -26.97
N ARG A 118 4.67 0.60 -27.61
CA ARG A 118 5.09 2.01 -27.51
C ARG A 118 5.11 2.44 -26.04
N GLY A 119 6.15 3.19 -25.66
CA GLY A 119 6.39 3.63 -24.28
C GLY A 119 5.16 4.24 -23.63
N VAL A 120 4.48 5.17 -24.31
CA VAL A 120 3.22 5.78 -23.83
C VAL A 120 2.17 4.73 -23.43
N ARG A 121 1.94 3.70 -24.26
CA ARG A 121 0.95 2.65 -23.98
C ARG A 121 1.38 1.75 -22.81
N ALA A 122 2.68 1.53 -22.64
CA ALA A 122 3.21 0.72 -21.55
C ALA A 122 3.21 1.48 -20.20
N THR A 123 3.49 2.79 -20.20
CA THR A 123 3.65 3.56 -18.97
C THR A 123 2.37 4.22 -18.48
N LEU A 124 1.40 4.49 -19.36
CA LEU A 124 0.14 5.17 -18.99
C LEU A 124 -0.62 4.47 -17.85
N PRO A 125 -0.82 3.13 -17.84
CA PRO A 125 -1.52 2.47 -16.74
C PRO A 125 -0.82 2.68 -15.39
N HIS A 126 0.51 2.70 -15.38
CA HIS A 126 1.30 2.89 -14.17
C HIS A 126 1.13 4.30 -13.60
N ALA A 127 1.13 5.33 -14.46
CA ALA A 127 0.87 6.71 -14.04
C ALA A 127 -0.56 6.88 -13.50
N VAL A 128 -1.56 6.31 -14.17
CA VAL A 128 -2.96 6.36 -13.73
C VAL A 128 -3.13 5.69 -12.37
N VAL A 129 -2.58 4.49 -12.17
CA VAL A 129 -2.63 3.79 -10.89
C VAL A 129 -1.95 4.60 -9.79
N ALA A 130 -0.76 5.15 -10.06
CA ALA A 130 -0.01 5.92 -9.06
C ALA A 130 -0.75 7.19 -8.61
N ILE A 131 -1.39 7.90 -9.54
CA ILE A 131 -2.23 9.08 -9.24
C ILE A 131 -3.48 8.65 -8.47
N ALA A 132 -4.17 7.61 -8.92
CA ALA A 132 -5.40 7.13 -8.28
C ALA A 132 -5.16 6.71 -6.82
N THR A 133 -4.05 6.01 -6.53
CA THR A 133 -3.72 5.60 -5.16
C THR A 133 -3.32 6.77 -4.27
N ALA A 134 -2.62 7.78 -4.81
CA ALA A 134 -2.31 8.99 -4.07
C ALA A 134 -3.57 9.80 -3.76
N ALA A 135 -4.50 9.91 -4.72
CA ALA A 135 -5.78 10.58 -4.51
C ALA A 135 -6.66 9.84 -3.49
N ALA A 136 -6.66 8.50 -3.50
CA ALA A 136 -7.36 7.70 -2.51
C ALA A 136 -6.79 7.92 -1.10
N ALA A 137 -5.46 7.91 -0.96
CA ALA A 137 -4.79 8.20 0.31
C ALA A 137 -5.13 9.61 0.83
N LEU A 138 -5.18 10.61 -0.05
CA LEU A 138 -5.56 11.97 0.33
C LEU A 138 -7.01 12.08 0.82
N ARG A 139 -7.95 11.34 0.20
CA ARG A 139 -9.34 11.31 0.67
C ARG A 139 -9.47 10.63 2.03
N ALA A 140 -8.80 9.50 2.23
CA ALA A 140 -8.83 8.77 3.49
C ALA A 140 -8.24 9.58 4.65
N LYS A 141 -7.32 10.51 4.37
CA LYS A 141 -6.83 11.48 5.36
C LYS A 141 -7.96 12.37 5.90
N ASP A 142 -8.81 12.89 5.01
CA ASP A 142 -9.94 13.74 5.40
C ASP A 142 -11.00 12.95 6.21
N GLU A 143 -11.08 11.65 6.00
CA GLU A 143 -11.98 10.71 6.70
C GLU A 143 -11.36 10.11 7.98
N GLY A 144 -10.08 10.35 8.25
CA GLY A 144 -9.39 9.87 9.45
C GLY A 144 -8.80 8.46 9.37
N ALA A 145 -8.76 7.81 8.20
CA ALA A 145 -8.16 6.49 7.96
C ALA A 145 -6.73 6.56 7.37
N ASP A 146 -5.96 7.59 7.75
CA ASP A 146 -4.73 8.03 7.05
C ASP A 146 -3.64 6.95 6.97
N VAL A 147 -3.33 6.25 8.06
CA VAL A 147 -2.17 5.33 8.12
C VAL A 147 -2.34 4.11 7.22
N THR A 148 -3.51 3.48 7.31
CA THR A 148 -3.92 2.30 6.54
C THR A 148 -3.94 2.61 5.04
N ALA A 149 -4.59 3.72 4.66
CA ALA A 149 -4.69 4.12 3.27
C ALA A 149 -3.32 4.48 2.67
N ASN A 150 -2.47 5.19 3.43
CA ASN A 150 -1.10 5.49 3.00
C ASN A 150 -0.25 4.21 2.84
N ALA A 151 -0.34 3.26 3.77
CA ALA A 151 0.38 1.99 3.67
C ALA A 151 -0.01 1.21 2.42
N ARG A 152 -1.32 1.15 2.11
CA ARG A 152 -1.85 0.54 0.90
C ARG A 152 -1.36 1.26 -0.36
N ALA A 153 -1.46 2.58 -0.38
CA ALA A 153 -1.02 3.39 -1.52
C ALA A 153 0.48 3.19 -1.80
N LEU A 154 1.33 3.21 -0.77
CA LEU A 154 2.76 2.97 -0.90
C LEU A 154 3.07 1.55 -1.40
N GLY A 155 2.33 0.53 -0.94
CA GLY A 155 2.50 -0.83 -1.44
C GLY A 155 2.17 -0.95 -2.93
N ILE A 156 1.04 -0.39 -3.37
CA ILE A 156 0.65 -0.41 -4.78
C ILE A 156 1.61 0.42 -5.64
N GLN A 157 2.06 1.57 -5.15
CA GLN A 157 3.02 2.43 -5.85
C GLN A 157 4.39 1.77 -5.96
N THR A 158 4.85 1.05 -4.94
CA THR A 158 6.11 0.29 -5.02
C THR A 158 6.02 -0.85 -6.03
N MET A 159 4.91 -1.61 -6.02
CA MET A 159 4.64 -2.60 -7.06
C MET A 159 4.65 -1.95 -8.46
N THR A 160 3.98 -0.81 -8.61
CA THR A 160 3.90 -0.06 -9.87
C THR A 160 5.29 0.40 -10.34
N ALA A 161 6.13 0.91 -9.45
CA ALA A 161 7.48 1.33 -9.75
C ALA A 161 8.36 0.15 -10.20
N LEU A 162 8.24 -1.01 -9.53
CA LEU A 162 8.97 -2.22 -9.89
C LEU A 162 8.49 -2.82 -11.22
N LEU A 163 7.19 -2.78 -11.52
CA LEU A 163 6.67 -3.18 -12.82
C LEU A 163 7.16 -2.25 -13.94
N LEU A 164 7.21 -0.94 -13.68
CA LEU A 164 7.76 0.04 -14.62
C LEU A 164 9.26 -0.19 -14.86
N TRP A 165 10.01 -0.49 -13.79
CA TRP A 165 11.42 -0.89 -13.88
C TRP A 165 11.61 -2.19 -14.67
N ALA A 166 10.77 -3.19 -14.41
CA ALA A 166 10.78 -4.45 -15.15
C ALA A 166 10.48 -4.20 -16.63
N ALA A 167 9.53 -3.33 -16.96
CA ALA A 167 9.21 -2.96 -18.34
C ALA A 167 10.38 -2.29 -19.07
N ALA A 168 11.17 -1.48 -18.36
CA ALA A 168 12.33 -0.78 -18.90
C ALA A 168 13.57 -1.67 -19.07
N THR A 169 13.74 -2.69 -18.23
CA THR A 169 14.95 -3.53 -18.17
C THR A 169 14.82 -4.89 -18.86
N SER A 170 13.59 -5.33 -19.14
CA SER A 170 13.34 -6.64 -19.73
C SER A 170 13.86 -6.74 -21.17
N LYS A 171 14.36 -7.93 -21.51
CA LYS A 171 14.84 -8.29 -22.86
C LYS A 171 13.99 -9.41 -23.43
N ALA A 172 13.82 -9.44 -24.75
CA ALA A 172 13.05 -10.48 -25.44
C ALA A 172 13.55 -11.88 -25.08
N GLY A 173 12.64 -12.79 -24.75
CA GLY A 173 12.94 -14.19 -24.40
C GLY A 173 13.62 -14.42 -23.05
N LYS A 174 14.01 -13.36 -22.32
CA LYS A 174 14.67 -13.47 -21.01
C LYS A 174 13.67 -13.26 -19.88
N THR A 175 13.79 -14.07 -18.84
CA THR A 175 13.01 -13.90 -17.60
C THR A 175 13.51 -12.67 -16.85
N ASN A 176 12.60 -11.84 -16.35
CA ASN A 176 12.93 -10.73 -15.46
C ASN A 176 12.37 -11.01 -14.05
N PRO A 177 13.24 -11.30 -13.04
CA PRO A 177 12.78 -11.62 -11.69
C PRO A 177 12.08 -10.45 -11.00
N THR A 178 12.30 -9.21 -11.46
CA THR A 178 11.67 -8.00 -10.91
C THR A 178 10.14 -8.07 -10.99
N VAL A 179 9.57 -8.78 -11.97
CA VAL A 179 8.11 -8.95 -12.06
C VAL A 179 7.55 -9.67 -10.83
N PHE A 180 8.26 -10.70 -10.34
CA PHE A 180 7.86 -11.42 -9.13
C PHE A 180 8.10 -10.59 -7.86
N ALA A 181 9.20 -9.84 -7.83
CA ALA A 181 9.45 -8.89 -6.74
C ALA A 181 8.34 -7.83 -6.67
N ALA A 182 7.85 -7.35 -7.82
CA ALA A 182 6.75 -6.40 -7.87
C ALA A 182 5.45 -6.98 -7.29
N LEU A 183 5.12 -8.24 -7.62
CA LEU A 183 3.94 -8.92 -7.07
C LEU A 183 4.02 -9.07 -5.54
N ALA A 184 5.20 -9.35 -5.00
CA ALA A 184 5.42 -9.43 -3.56
C ALA A 184 5.49 -8.05 -2.89
N ALA A 185 5.79 -6.98 -3.63
CA ALA A 185 6.03 -5.66 -3.06
C ALA A 185 4.79 -5.06 -2.39
N TYR A 186 3.59 -5.25 -2.97
CA TYR A 186 2.37 -4.72 -2.37
C TYR A 186 2.17 -5.20 -0.93
N PRO A 187 2.03 -6.52 -0.64
CA PRO A 187 1.79 -6.99 0.72
C PRO A 187 2.97 -6.73 1.65
N LEU A 188 4.22 -6.81 1.16
CA LEU A 188 5.41 -6.59 1.99
C LEU A 188 5.55 -5.14 2.45
N VAL A 189 5.36 -4.19 1.53
CA VAL A 189 5.50 -2.75 1.84
C VAL A 189 4.34 -2.28 2.70
N SER A 190 3.10 -2.67 2.37
CA SER A 190 1.95 -2.30 3.20
C SER A 190 2.09 -2.84 4.62
N ALA A 191 2.51 -4.10 4.76
CA ALA A 191 2.75 -4.71 6.07
C ALA A 191 3.88 -4.01 6.83
N GLY A 192 5.02 -3.76 6.17
CA GLY A 192 6.16 -3.10 6.77
C GLY A 192 5.82 -1.70 7.28
N VAL A 193 5.07 -0.90 6.52
CA VAL A 193 4.63 0.43 6.93
C VAL A 193 3.74 0.37 8.17
N LEU A 194 2.79 -0.56 8.23
CA LEU A 194 1.91 -0.72 9.40
C LEU A 194 2.70 -1.12 10.65
N VAL A 195 3.51 -2.18 10.54
CA VAL A 195 4.29 -2.70 11.67
C VAL A 195 5.26 -1.65 12.20
N THR A 196 5.96 -0.93 11.31
CA THR A 196 6.89 0.12 11.73
C THR A 196 6.19 1.31 12.38
N THR A 197 4.99 1.67 11.91
CA THR A 197 4.18 2.74 12.54
C THR A 197 3.77 2.34 13.95
N VAL A 198 3.30 1.10 14.14
CA VAL A 198 2.94 0.56 15.46
C VAL A 198 4.15 0.52 16.39
N GLN A 199 5.29 0.00 15.94
CA GLN A 199 6.52 -0.03 16.75
C GLN A 199 6.98 1.37 17.16
N HIS A 200 6.84 2.36 16.27
CA HIS A 200 7.18 3.75 16.59
C HIS A 200 6.24 4.35 17.64
N ALA A 201 4.93 4.09 17.55
CA ALA A 201 3.95 4.52 18.54
C ALA A 201 4.24 3.89 19.91
N LEU A 202 4.50 2.58 19.97
CA LEU A 202 4.84 1.86 21.20
C LEU A 202 6.11 2.40 21.87
N LYS A 203 7.12 2.76 21.08
CA LYS A 203 8.35 3.36 21.61
C LYS A 203 8.05 4.69 22.34
N ARG A 204 7.13 5.50 21.81
CA ARG A 204 6.70 6.76 22.43
C ARG A 204 5.88 6.54 23.69
N VAL A 205 4.96 5.58 23.70
CA VAL A 205 4.21 5.21 24.91
C VAL A 205 5.18 4.87 26.05
N ARG A 206 6.19 4.04 25.79
CA ARG A 206 7.21 3.68 26.78
C ARG A 206 7.98 4.90 27.31
N GLN A 207 8.34 5.83 26.43
CA GLN A 207 9.02 7.07 26.82
C GLN A 207 8.14 7.94 27.73
N SER A 208 6.85 8.09 27.40
CA SER A 208 5.92 8.88 28.23
C SER A 208 5.69 8.27 29.63
N LEU A 209 5.68 6.94 29.73
CA LEU A 209 5.57 6.25 31.01
C LEU A 209 6.81 6.45 31.88
N SER A 210 8.01 6.38 31.30
CA SER A 210 9.27 6.63 32.04
C SER A 210 9.39 8.07 32.52
N GLU A 211 8.96 9.06 31.71
CA GLU A 211 8.97 10.47 32.12
C GLU A 211 8.03 10.73 33.31
N ASN A 212 6.85 10.10 33.31
CA ASN A 212 5.89 10.23 34.42
C ASN A 212 6.36 9.56 35.72
N GLU A 213 7.12 8.47 35.64
CA GLU A 213 7.73 7.81 36.81
C GLU A 213 8.85 8.63 37.45
N GLU A 214 9.59 9.43 36.65
CA GLU A 214 10.63 10.33 37.16
C GLU A 214 10.06 11.61 37.80
N VAL A 215 8.93 12.13 37.28
CA VAL A 215 8.25 13.31 37.85
C VAL A 215 7.48 12.99 39.13
N GLY A 216 7.12 11.71 39.34
CA GLY A 216 6.44 11.24 40.54
C GLY A 216 7.36 10.90 41.73
N LYS A 217 8.67 11.04 41.58
CA LYS A 217 9.67 10.89 42.66
C LYS A 217 10.18 12.25 43.13
#